data_AF-A0A0E3JYT2-F1
#
_entry.id   AF-A0A0E3JYT2-F1
#
_cell.length_a   1.000
_cell.length_b   1.000
_cell.length_c   1.000
_cell.angle_alpha   90.00
_cell.angle_beta   90.00
_cell.angle_gamma   90.00
#
_symmetry.space_group_name_H-M   'P 1'
#
loop_
_entity.id
_entity.type
_entity.pdbx_description
1 polymer ?
#
loop_
_entity_poly.entity_id
_entity_poly.type
_entity_poly.pdbx_seq_one_letter_code
_entity_poly.pdbx_strand_id
1 'polypeptide(L)'
;MNITESVESIMVASVDAGLSAQNLMTAAESLGLGIVPIGGIRKNPDEVIKLLGLPKYTFPILGVGVGYPSGNSKIKPRMPKTLYRHDEKYNSENIKEDILEYDKEMASYLEDIGRIQEINWSSQTMNIYQNVYYPKVYPVLKDQGFENCK
;
A
#
# COMPACT_ATOMS: atom_id res chain seq x y z
N MET A 1 -22.98 -20.85 3.02
CA MET A 1 -21.94 -20.11 2.27
C MET A 1 -20.82 -19.84 3.25
N ASN A 2 -19.58 -20.25 2.94
CA ASN A 2 -18.45 -19.89 3.77
C ASN A 2 -17.82 -18.61 3.21
N ILE A 3 -17.53 -17.64 4.07
CA ILE A 3 -16.92 -16.36 3.67
C ILE A 3 -15.56 -16.57 2.97
N THR A 4 -14.84 -17.66 3.31
CA THR A 4 -13.54 -18.00 2.71
C THR A 4 -13.63 -18.45 1.25
N GLU A 5 -14.82 -18.71 0.72
CA GLU A 5 -15.04 -19.05 -0.70
C GLU A 5 -15.29 -17.80 -1.56
N SER A 6 -15.41 -16.63 -0.93
CA SER A 6 -15.73 -15.34 -1.54
C SER A 6 -14.61 -14.33 -1.30
N VAL A 7 -14.42 -13.42 -2.26
CA VAL A 7 -13.53 -12.26 -2.13
C VAL A 7 -13.86 -11.38 -0.92
N GLU A 8 -15.08 -11.46 -0.38
CA GLU A 8 -15.51 -10.78 0.84
C GLU A 8 -14.55 -11.02 2.01
N SER A 9 -14.08 -12.27 2.21
CA SER A 9 -13.13 -12.58 3.29
C SER A 9 -11.85 -11.76 3.21
N ILE A 10 -11.33 -11.56 1.99
CA ILE A 10 -10.10 -10.81 1.75
C ILE A 10 -10.33 -9.31 1.87
N MET A 11 -11.50 -8.81 1.45
CA MET A 11 -11.86 -7.40 1.63
C MET A 11 -11.95 -7.05 3.11
N VAL A 12 -12.71 -7.83 3.89
CA VAL A 12 -12.84 -7.65 5.35
C VAL A 12 -11.47 -7.70 6.03
N ALA A 13 -10.68 -8.76 5.78
CA ALA A 13 -9.37 -8.92 6.40
C ALA A 13 -8.39 -7.79 6.04
N SER A 14 -8.42 -7.29 4.80
CA SER A 14 -7.54 -6.21 4.35
C SER A 14 -7.88 -4.87 4.98
N VAL A 15 -9.17 -4.57 5.14
CA VAL A 15 -9.63 -3.36 5.84
C VAL A 15 -9.21 -3.40 7.31
N ASP A 16 -9.48 -4.50 8.01
CA ASP A 16 -9.12 -4.66 9.43
C ASP A 16 -7.60 -4.56 9.65
N ALA A 17 -6.81 -5.20 8.79
CA ALA A 17 -5.35 -5.11 8.85
C ALA A 17 -4.86 -3.67 8.61
N GLY A 18 -5.48 -2.95 7.67
CA GLY A 18 -5.16 -1.55 7.38
C GLY A 18 -5.47 -0.62 8.56
N LEU A 19 -6.65 -0.76 9.17
CA LEU A 19 -7.06 0.02 10.35
C LEU A 19 -6.13 -0.25 11.54
N SER A 20 -5.82 -1.52 11.79
CA SER A 20 -4.89 -1.92 12.87
C SER A 20 -3.49 -1.34 12.64
N ALA A 21 -2.96 -1.46 11.42
CA ALA A 21 -1.65 -0.90 11.08
C ALA A 21 -1.61 0.62 11.22
N GLN A 22 -2.65 1.32 10.77
CA GLN A 22 -2.71 2.79 10.88
C GLN A 22 -2.76 3.25 12.34
N ASN A 23 -3.52 2.57 13.20
CA ASN A 23 -3.54 2.85 14.64
C ASN A 23 -2.17 2.63 15.27
N LEU A 24 -1.50 1.52 14.94
CA LEU A 24 -0.14 1.23 15.41
C LEU A 24 0.85 2.31 14.96
N MET A 25 0.82 2.71 13.68
CA MET A 25 1.71 3.72 13.13
C MET A 25 1.50 5.08 13.81
N THR A 26 0.23 5.49 13.96
CA THR A 26 -0.13 6.75 14.63
C THR A 26 0.33 6.77 16.08
N ALA A 27 0.11 5.66 16.82
CA ALA A 27 0.55 5.53 18.20
C ALA A 27 2.08 5.61 18.31
N ALA A 28 2.81 4.86 17.46
CA ALA A 28 4.27 4.85 17.45
C ALA A 28 4.85 6.24 17.17
N GLU A 29 4.34 6.94 16.14
CA GLU A 29 4.77 8.31 15.82
C GLU A 29 4.48 9.29 16.96
N SER A 30 3.33 9.16 17.66
CA SER A 30 3.02 9.99 18.84
C SER A 30 3.98 9.79 20.01
N LEU A 31 4.66 8.64 20.07
CA LEU A 31 5.68 8.32 21.07
C LEU A 31 7.10 8.68 20.60
N GLY A 32 7.24 9.35 19.45
CA GLY A 32 8.53 9.77 18.90
C GLY A 32 9.28 8.66 18.15
N LEU A 33 8.62 7.54 17.82
CA LEU A 33 9.20 6.48 16.98
C LEU A 33 8.97 6.78 15.50
N GLY A 34 9.88 6.30 14.65
CA GLY A 34 9.69 6.26 13.21
C GLY A 34 9.01 4.97 12.77
N ILE A 35 8.23 5.04 11.69
CA ILE A 35 7.52 3.89 11.12
C ILE A 35 7.75 3.73 9.62
N VAL A 36 7.60 2.51 9.11
CA VAL A 36 7.53 2.24 7.69
C VAL A 36 6.61 1.03 7.41
N PRO A 37 5.49 1.19 6.69
CA PRO A 37 4.69 0.07 6.23
C PRO A 37 5.43 -0.71 5.12
N ILE A 38 5.42 -2.04 5.20
CA ILE A 38 6.14 -2.96 4.32
C ILE A 38 5.14 -3.87 3.60
N GLY A 39 4.64 -3.39 2.45
CA GLY A 39 3.81 -4.21 1.55
C GLY A 39 4.57 -5.33 0.84
N GLY A 40 5.92 -5.24 0.83
CA GLY A 40 6.81 -6.22 0.21
C GLY A 40 6.77 -7.62 0.84
N ILE A 41 6.16 -7.76 2.02
CA ILE A 41 5.90 -9.05 2.67
C ILE A 41 5.08 -10.00 1.76
N ARG A 42 4.32 -9.44 0.80
CA ARG A 42 3.52 -10.17 -0.20
C ARG A 42 4.31 -10.65 -1.42
N LYS A 43 5.60 -10.34 -1.52
CA LYS A 43 6.44 -10.78 -2.65
C LYS A 43 6.65 -12.31 -2.64
N ASN A 44 7.00 -12.84 -1.48
CA ASN A 44 7.18 -14.29 -1.21
C ASN A 44 6.32 -14.68 0.01
N PRO A 45 4.98 -14.63 -0.10
CA PRO A 45 4.11 -14.83 1.05
C PRO A 45 4.20 -16.26 1.60
N ASP A 46 4.51 -17.24 0.75
CA ASP A 46 4.78 -18.64 1.08
C ASP A 46 5.96 -18.79 2.06
N GLU A 47 7.05 -18.07 1.81
CA GLU A 47 8.23 -18.07 2.68
C GLU A 47 7.94 -17.42 4.03
N VAL A 48 7.18 -16.32 4.02
CA VAL A 48 6.75 -15.62 5.25
C VAL A 48 5.84 -16.51 6.09
N ILE A 49 4.87 -17.17 5.46
CA ILE A 49 3.97 -18.14 6.10
C ILE A 49 4.80 -19.23 6.79
N LYS A 50 5.76 -19.83 6.08
CA LYS A 50 6.62 -20.87 6.62
C LYS A 50 7.48 -20.36 7.77
N LEU A 51 8.09 -19.18 7.62
CA LEU A 51 8.96 -18.58 8.62
C LEU A 51 8.22 -18.31 9.94
N LEU A 52 7.00 -17.79 9.84
CA LEU A 52 6.20 -17.39 11.01
C LEU A 52 5.27 -18.53 11.51
N GLY A 53 5.26 -19.69 10.85
CA GLY A 53 4.38 -20.80 11.20
C GLY A 53 2.89 -20.47 11.07
N LEU A 54 2.52 -19.65 10.07
CA LEU A 54 1.15 -19.17 9.89
C LEU A 54 0.20 -20.33 9.53
N PRO A 55 -0.86 -20.59 10.34
CA PRO A 55 -1.79 -21.69 10.09
C PRO A 55 -2.73 -21.39 8.92
N LYS A 56 -3.52 -22.40 8.51
CA LYS A 56 -4.60 -22.22 7.53
C LYS A 56 -5.51 -21.04 7.91
N TYR A 57 -6.04 -20.37 6.90
CA TYR A 57 -6.90 -19.18 7.03
C TYR A 57 -6.18 -17.97 7.63
N THR A 58 -4.87 -17.85 7.38
CA THR A 58 -4.10 -16.64 7.67
C THR A 58 -3.26 -16.24 6.47
N PHE A 59 -3.00 -14.95 6.29
CA PHE A 59 -2.19 -14.44 5.18
C PHE A 59 -1.47 -13.14 5.57
N PRO A 60 -0.18 -12.95 5.22
CA PRO A 60 0.56 -11.74 5.55
C PRO A 60 0.17 -10.57 4.65
N ILE A 61 -0.68 -9.66 5.15
CA ILE A 61 -1.17 -8.50 4.39
C ILE A 61 -0.15 -7.36 4.38
N LEU A 62 0.41 -7.00 5.54
CA LEU A 62 1.28 -5.84 5.72
C LEU A 62 2.23 -6.08 6.90
N GLY A 63 3.52 -5.74 6.74
CA GLY A 63 4.44 -5.57 7.86
C GLY A 63 4.57 -4.09 8.26
N VAL A 64 5.03 -3.80 9.47
CA VAL A 64 5.36 -2.42 9.89
C VAL A 64 6.71 -2.44 10.62
N GLY A 65 7.70 -1.73 10.07
CA GLY A 65 8.93 -1.44 10.79
C GLY A 65 8.69 -0.30 11.78
N VAL A 66 9.17 -0.44 13.01
CA VAL A 66 9.06 0.57 14.08
C VAL A 66 10.40 0.68 14.79
N GLY A 67 10.86 1.89 15.08
CA GLY A 67 12.10 2.10 15.83
C GLY A 67 12.44 3.55 16.07
N TYR A 68 13.58 3.79 16.72
CA TYR A 68 14.08 5.15 16.93
C TYR A 68 14.72 5.67 15.64
N PRO A 69 14.26 6.82 15.10
CA PRO A 69 14.81 7.36 13.87
C PRO A 69 16.24 7.86 14.13
N SER A 70 17.16 7.51 13.24
CA SER A 70 18.53 8.05 13.23
C SER A 70 18.63 9.42 12.56
N GLY A 71 17.57 9.86 11.90
CA GLY A 71 17.47 11.15 11.21
C GLY A 71 16.05 11.40 10.70
N ASN A 72 15.81 12.63 10.25
CA ASN A 72 14.52 13.05 9.70
C ASN A 72 14.50 12.88 8.19
N SER A 73 13.35 12.45 7.65
CA SER A 73 13.09 12.44 6.20
C SER A 73 12.28 13.68 5.80
N LYS A 74 12.41 14.12 4.54
CA LYS A 74 11.49 15.12 3.98
C LYS A 74 10.09 14.53 3.84
N ILE A 75 9.07 15.36 4.03
CA ILE A 75 7.67 15.00 3.82
C ILE A 75 7.41 14.96 2.31
N LYS A 76 6.99 13.80 1.79
CA LYS A 76 6.58 13.65 0.39
C LYS A 76 5.27 14.41 0.14
N PRO A 77 5.16 15.24 -0.92
CA PRO A 77 3.91 15.85 -1.34
C PRO A 77 2.79 14.82 -1.50
N ARG A 78 1.55 15.27 -1.28
CA ARG A 78 0.34 14.49 -1.54
C ARG A 78 -0.42 15.11 -2.69
N MET A 79 -1.21 14.31 -3.38
CA MET A 79 -2.11 14.81 -4.42
C MET A 79 -2.96 15.98 -3.92
N PRO A 80 -3.37 16.90 -4.80
CA PRO A 80 -4.36 17.91 -4.46
C PRO A 80 -5.67 17.28 -4.01
N LYS A 81 -6.39 17.96 -3.12
CA LYS A 81 -7.67 17.46 -2.56
C LYS A 81 -8.72 17.18 -3.62
N THR A 82 -8.69 17.92 -4.73
CA THR A 82 -9.59 17.76 -5.88
C THR A 82 -9.54 16.36 -6.47
N LEU A 83 -8.40 15.65 -6.36
CA LEU A 83 -8.25 14.29 -6.88
C LEU A 83 -8.86 13.19 -6.00
N TYR A 84 -9.05 13.41 -4.69
CA TYR A 84 -9.50 12.34 -3.78
C TYR A 84 -10.67 12.70 -2.86
N ARG A 85 -11.04 13.98 -2.76
CA ARG A 85 -12.25 14.43 -2.06
C ARG A 85 -13.19 15.01 -3.09
N HIS A 86 -14.34 14.38 -3.26
CA HIS A 86 -15.37 14.79 -4.21
C HIS A 86 -16.64 15.15 -3.45
N ASP A 87 -17.41 16.09 -4.00
CA ASP A 87 -18.67 16.50 -3.41
C ASP A 87 -19.81 15.71 -4.05
N GLU A 88 -20.54 14.96 -3.23
CA GLU A 88 -21.70 14.10 -3.56
C GLU A 88 -21.42 12.92 -4.51
N LYS A 89 -20.78 13.17 -5.65
CA LYS A 89 -20.51 12.20 -6.70
C LYS A 89 -19.06 12.24 -7.11
N TYR A 90 -18.58 11.13 -7.67
CA TYR A 90 -17.24 11.07 -8.24
C TYR A 90 -17.06 12.14 -9.31
N ASN A 91 -16.12 13.05 -9.12
CA ASN A 91 -15.82 14.10 -10.10
C ASN A 91 -14.65 13.65 -10.97
N SER A 92 -14.93 13.39 -12.25
CA SER A 92 -13.92 13.03 -13.24
C SER A 92 -13.40 14.21 -14.06
N GLU A 93 -13.93 15.41 -13.84
CA GLU A 93 -13.45 16.62 -14.51
C GLU A 93 -12.04 16.97 -14.03
N ASN A 94 -11.21 17.47 -14.95
CA ASN A 94 -9.85 17.98 -14.69
C ASN A 94 -8.87 16.98 -14.05
N ILE A 95 -9.20 15.68 -13.91
CA ILE A 95 -8.30 14.67 -13.32
C ILE A 95 -6.93 14.68 -14.01
N LYS A 96 -6.92 14.76 -15.34
CA LYS A 96 -5.67 14.73 -16.12
C LYS A 96 -4.83 15.97 -15.84
N GLU A 97 -5.46 17.14 -15.86
CA GLU A 97 -4.82 18.43 -15.63
C GLU A 97 -4.25 18.51 -14.20
N ASP A 98 -5.02 18.06 -13.20
CA ASP A 98 -4.59 18.00 -11.80
C ASP A 98 -3.43 17.01 -11.58
N ILE A 99 -3.44 15.87 -12.26
CA ILE A 99 -2.31 14.92 -12.24
C ILE A 99 -1.06 15.53 -12.88
N LEU A 100 -1.20 16.23 -14.01
CA LEU A 100 -0.08 16.88 -14.68
C LEU A 100 0.55 17.99 -13.83
N GLU A 101 -0.26 18.71 -13.05
CA GLU A 101 0.27 19.70 -12.10
C GLU A 101 0.98 19.03 -10.92
N TYR A 102 0.38 17.99 -10.34
CA TYR A 102 1.00 17.20 -9.28
C TYR A 102 2.31 16.51 -9.73
N ASP A 103 2.40 16.12 -10.99
CA ASP A 103 3.63 15.56 -11.56
C ASP A 103 4.79 16.57 -11.56
N LYS A 104 4.52 17.85 -11.78
CA LYS A 104 5.55 18.91 -11.69
C LYS A 104 6.04 19.07 -10.24
N GLU A 105 5.10 19.10 -9.28
CA GLU A 105 5.43 19.17 -7.85
C GLU A 105 6.26 17.96 -7.41
N MET A 106 5.87 16.77 -7.85
CA MET A 106 6.61 15.54 -7.55
C MET A 106 7.99 15.52 -8.19
N ALA A 107 8.13 15.98 -9.44
CA ALA A 107 9.43 16.07 -10.11
C ALA A 107 10.39 16.98 -9.35
N SER A 108 9.91 18.16 -8.92
CA SER A 108 10.69 19.08 -8.09
C SER A 108 11.08 18.44 -6.75
N TYR A 109 10.13 17.79 -6.07
CA TYR A 109 10.43 17.07 -4.82
C TYR A 109 11.47 15.96 -4.99
N LEU A 110 11.40 15.18 -6.08
CA LEU A 110 12.32 14.08 -6.37
C LEU A 110 13.73 14.61 -6.62
N GLU A 111 13.88 15.70 -7.37
CA GLU A 111 15.15 16.41 -7.54
C GLU A 111 15.72 16.86 -6.19
N ASP A 112 14.87 17.45 -5.35
CA ASP A 112 15.17 17.96 -4.00
C ASP A 112 15.71 16.92 -3.02
N ILE A 113 15.46 15.63 -3.28
CA ILE A 113 15.96 14.50 -2.48
C ILE A 113 16.95 13.62 -3.25
N GLY A 114 17.42 14.08 -4.42
CA GLY A 114 18.43 13.38 -5.22
C GLY A 114 17.92 12.13 -5.95
N ARG A 115 16.62 12.03 -6.23
CA ARG A 115 15.97 10.91 -6.93
C ARG A 115 15.47 11.28 -8.33
N ILE A 116 16.22 12.10 -9.06
CA ILE A 116 15.83 12.65 -10.37
C ILE A 116 15.47 11.58 -11.43
N GLN A 117 16.04 10.37 -11.32
CA GLN A 117 15.76 9.25 -12.22
C GLN A 117 14.32 8.73 -12.15
N GLU A 118 13.58 9.12 -11.11
CA GLU A 118 12.20 8.71 -10.90
C GLU A 118 11.18 9.57 -11.67
N ILE A 119 11.63 10.67 -12.28
CA ILE A 119 10.85 11.55 -13.18
C ILE A 119 9.69 12.24 -12.46
N ASN A 120 8.55 11.55 -12.25
CA ASN A 120 7.32 12.09 -11.66
C ASN A 120 6.40 10.97 -11.14
N TRP A 121 5.26 11.34 -10.53
CA TRP A 121 4.37 10.36 -9.90
C TRP A 121 3.72 9.41 -10.92
N SER A 122 3.18 9.93 -12.02
CA SER A 122 2.43 9.13 -13.00
C SER A 122 3.32 8.09 -13.68
N SER A 123 4.53 8.46 -14.09
CA SER A 123 5.49 7.57 -14.73
C SER A 123 5.95 6.46 -13.78
N GLN A 124 6.24 6.79 -12.51
CA GLN A 124 6.59 5.79 -11.50
C GLN A 124 5.48 4.78 -11.26
N THR A 125 4.25 5.29 -11.11
CA THR A 125 3.09 4.46 -10.84
C THR A 125 2.81 3.53 -12.02
N MET A 126 2.85 4.05 -13.25
CA MET A 126 2.70 3.26 -14.48
C MET A 126 3.77 2.17 -14.58
N ASN A 127 5.03 2.51 -14.30
CA ASN A 127 6.15 1.57 -14.41
C ASN A 127 5.97 0.33 -13.54
N ILE A 128 5.37 0.47 -12.36
CA ILE A 128 5.07 -0.63 -11.44
C ILE A 128 3.78 -1.35 -11.84
N TYR A 129 2.71 -0.60 -12.10
CA TYR A 129 1.36 -1.16 -12.26
C TYR A 129 1.04 -1.70 -13.66
N GLN A 130 1.91 -1.47 -14.64
CA GLN A 130 1.83 -2.16 -15.94
C GLN A 130 2.04 -3.68 -15.82
N ASN A 131 2.51 -4.17 -14.67
CA ASN A 131 2.72 -5.60 -14.39
C ASN A 131 2.00 -6.05 -13.11
N VAL A 132 1.58 -7.32 -13.07
CA VAL A 132 1.25 -7.99 -11.81
C VAL A 132 2.57 -8.30 -11.07
N TYR A 133 3.07 -7.33 -10.31
CA TYR A 133 4.42 -7.38 -9.73
C TYR A 133 4.57 -8.41 -8.60
N TYR A 134 3.48 -8.89 -7.99
CA TYR A 134 3.47 -10.00 -7.04
C TYR A 134 2.53 -11.14 -7.49
N PRO A 135 2.94 -11.98 -8.46
CA PRO A 135 2.08 -13.01 -9.04
C PRO A 135 1.76 -14.16 -8.08
N LYS A 136 2.52 -14.32 -6.98
CA LYS A 136 2.32 -15.37 -5.96
C LYS A 136 1.14 -15.11 -5.01
N VAL A 137 0.59 -13.90 -4.96
CA VAL A 137 -0.44 -13.53 -3.97
C VAL A 137 -1.66 -14.44 -4.07
N TYR A 138 -2.25 -14.59 -5.26
CA TYR A 138 -3.46 -15.40 -5.42
C TYR A 138 -3.22 -16.90 -5.21
N PRO A 139 -2.19 -17.55 -5.81
CA PRO A 139 -1.91 -18.96 -5.55
C PRO A 139 -1.72 -19.27 -4.06
N VAL A 140 -0.97 -18.44 -3.33
CA VAL A 140 -0.69 -18.68 -1.91
C VAL A 140 -1.91 -18.36 -1.03
N LEU A 141 -2.73 -17.37 -1.38
CA LEU A 141 -4.03 -17.15 -0.73
C LEU A 141 -4.93 -18.39 -0.85
N LYS A 142 -5.00 -18.98 -2.05
CA LYS A 142 -5.74 -20.22 -2.28
C LYS A 142 -5.17 -21.37 -1.46
N ASP A 143 -3.84 -21.52 -1.41
CA ASP A 143 -3.18 -22.51 -0.57
C ASP A 143 -3.45 -22.27 0.93
N GLN A 144 -3.74 -21.04 1.35
CA GLN A 144 -4.18 -20.71 2.71
C GLN A 144 -5.67 -20.93 2.97
N GLY A 145 -6.44 -21.38 1.98
CA GLY A 145 -7.86 -21.70 2.10
C GLY A 145 -8.80 -20.54 1.76
N PHE A 146 -8.29 -19.45 1.15
CA PHE A 146 -9.10 -18.35 0.64
C PHE A 146 -9.30 -18.52 -0.87
N GLU A 147 -10.53 -18.80 -1.28
CA GLU A 147 -10.92 -18.98 -2.67
C GLU A 147 -11.76 -17.80 -3.16
N ASN A 148 -11.95 -17.72 -4.47
CA ASN A 148 -12.85 -16.76 -5.12
C ASN A 148 -13.68 -17.49 -6.18
N CYS A 149 -14.38 -18.54 -5.76
CA CYS A 149 -15.10 -19.45 -6.63
C CYS A 149 -16.63 -19.26 -6.57
N LYS A 150 -17.11 -18.26 -5.82
CA LYS A 150 -18.52 -17.95 -5.62
C LYS A 150 -18.79 -16.46 -5.65
#